data_AF-A0A1B6L7C4-F1
#
_entry.id   AF-A0A1B6L7C4-F1
#
_cell.length_a   1.000
_cell.length_b   1.000
_cell.length_c   1.000
_cell.angle_alpha   90.00
_cell.angle_beta   90.00
_cell.angle_gamma   90.00
#
_symmetry.space_group_name_H-M   'P 1'
#
loop_
_entity.id
_entity.type
_entity.pdbx_description
1 polymer ?
#
loop_
_entity_poly.entity_id
_entity_poly.type
_entity_poly.pdbx_seq_one_letter_code
_entity_poly.pdbx_strand_id
1 'polypeptide(L)'
;MPNQESSWPDWKYPEWRGKGGQLSPEGWLEGRREEDGAEGLWRVHDGLYELSSWVHSHPGGSEWLEITKGTDITEAFEAHHIGPFASKLLANFYVRPAKTPRNSVFTFHPDGFYRTLKSRVYSKLKGIKPGPSEHSKRLLEALASGT
;
A
#
# COMPACT_ATOMS: atom_id res chain seq x y z
N MET A 1 -2.04 1.40 -32.62
CA MET A 1 -0.79 1.31 -31.84
C MET A 1 -0.21 -0.08 -32.05
N PRO A 2 1.10 -0.28 -32.19
CA PRO A 2 1.66 -1.61 -32.37
C PRO A 2 1.27 -2.46 -31.15
N ASN A 3 0.91 -3.73 -31.38
CA ASN A 3 0.70 -4.73 -30.33
C ASN A 3 1.99 -4.85 -29.52
N GLN A 4 2.09 -4.14 -28.40
CA GLN A 4 3.08 -4.46 -27.38
C GLN A 4 2.54 -5.65 -26.61
N GLU A 5 3.14 -6.82 -26.81
CA GLU A 5 2.87 -7.98 -25.96
C GLU A 5 3.27 -7.61 -24.52
N SER A 6 2.31 -7.71 -23.60
CA SER A 6 2.55 -7.47 -22.18
C SER A 6 3.56 -8.49 -21.67
N SER A 7 4.57 -8.05 -20.92
CA SER A 7 5.44 -8.96 -20.15
C SER A 7 4.70 -9.69 -19.02
N TRP A 8 3.41 -9.38 -18.84
CA TRP A 8 2.53 -9.91 -17.79
C TRP A 8 1.25 -10.44 -18.46
N PRO A 9 1.21 -11.72 -18.85
CA PRO A 9 0.09 -12.28 -19.62
C PRO A 9 -1.21 -12.35 -18.80
N ASP A 10 -1.11 -12.55 -17.48
CA ASP A 10 -2.27 -12.67 -16.59
C ASP A 10 -2.75 -11.32 -16.02
N TRP A 11 -2.02 -10.23 -16.26
CA TRP A 11 -2.39 -8.91 -15.78
C TRP A 11 -3.43 -8.27 -16.69
N LYS A 12 -4.57 -7.89 -16.13
CA LYS A 12 -5.63 -7.21 -16.88
C LYS A 12 -5.28 -5.73 -16.99
N TYR A 13 -5.29 -5.22 -18.21
CA TYR A 13 -5.09 -3.80 -18.47
C TYR A 13 -6.26 -2.98 -17.86
N PRO A 14 -5.99 -1.88 -17.13
CA PRO A 14 -7.03 -1.07 -16.50
C PRO A 14 -7.98 -0.47 -17.54
N GLU A 15 -9.27 -0.76 -17.44
CA GLU A 15 -10.27 -0.38 -18.44
C GLU A 15 -10.47 1.14 -18.46
N TRP A 16 -10.35 1.79 -17.30
CA TRP A 16 -10.51 3.25 -17.18
C TRP A 16 -9.54 4.04 -18.05
N ARG A 17 -8.35 3.50 -18.37
CA ARG A 17 -7.39 4.14 -19.29
C ARG A 17 -7.88 4.18 -20.75
N GLY A 18 -8.79 3.28 -21.12
CA GLY A 18 -9.37 3.20 -22.46
C GLY A 18 -10.56 4.13 -22.69
N LYS A 19 -11.12 4.76 -21.63
CA LYS A 19 -12.36 5.55 -21.68
C LYS A 19 -12.22 6.93 -22.38
N GLY A 20 -11.07 7.25 -22.97
CA GLY A 20 -10.90 8.44 -23.83
C GLY A 20 -10.82 9.80 -23.11
N GLY A 21 -10.63 9.82 -21.78
CA GLY A 21 -10.49 11.03 -20.97
C GLY A 21 -9.03 11.41 -20.65
N GLN A 22 -8.84 12.58 -20.03
CA GLN A 22 -7.53 12.98 -19.51
C GLN A 22 -7.10 12.01 -18.39
N LEU A 23 -5.86 11.54 -18.46
CA LEU A 23 -5.25 10.76 -17.38
C LEU A 23 -5.00 11.68 -16.18
N SER A 24 -5.68 11.44 -15.07
CA SER A 24 -5.52 12.19 -13.83
C SER A 24 -5.35 11.24 -12.63
N PRO A 25 -4.74 11.71 -11.52
CA PRO A 25 -4.64 10.93 -10.28
C PRO A 25 -6.01 10.52 -9.74
N GLU A 26 -7.01 11.39 -9.84
CA GLU A 26 -8.38 11.14 -9.38
C GLU A 26 -9.05 10.05 -10.22
N GLY A 27 -8.90 10.13 -11.55
CA GLY A 27 -9.40 9.10 -12.46
C GLY A 27 -8.70 7.76 -12.25
N TRP A 28 -7.40 7.77 -11.94
CA TRP A 28 -6.66 6.57 -11.55
C TRP A 28 -7.26 5.96 -10.27
N LEU A 29 -7.45 6.76 -9.22
CA LEU A 29 -8.02 6.29 -7.94
C LEU A 29 -9.44 5.74 -8.11
N GLU A 30 -10.26 6.39 -8.93
CA GLU A 30 -11.62 5.94 -9.19
C GLU A 30 -11.63 4.60 -9.94
N GLY A 31 -10.83 4.47 -10.99
CA GLY A 31 -10.67 3.20 -11.69
C GLY A 31 -10.19 2.07 -10.77
N ARG A 32 -9.27 2.38 -9.84
CA ARG A 32 -8.85 1.41 -8.81
C ARG A 32 -9.99 1.02 -7.89
N ARG A 33 -10.85 1.95 -7.46
CA ARG A 33 -12.04 1.62 -6.66
C ARG A 33 -13.02 0.70 -7.38
N GLU A 34 -13.21 0.90 -8.68
CA GLU A 34 -14.04 0.04 -9.52
C GLU A 34 -13.44 -1.37 -9.68
N GLU A 35 -12.12 -1.47 -9.89
CA GLU A 35 -11.46 -2.70 -10.33
C GLU A 35 -10.88 -3.56 -9.19
N ASP A 36 -10.48 -2.95 -8.07
CA ASP A 36 -9.71 -3.63 -7.01
C ASP A 36 -10.56 -4.58 -6.14
N GLY A 37 -11.89 -4.54 -6.26
CA GLY A 37 -12.79 -5.41 -5.51
C GLY A 37 -12.77 -5.17 -4.00
N ALA A 38 -12.44 -3.95 -3.57
CA ALA A 38 -12.37 -3.60 -2.15
C ALA A 38 -13.73 -3.17 -1.57
N GLU A 39 -14.75 -2.96 -2.41
CA GLU A 39 -16.16 -2.76 -2.00
C GLU A 39 -16.35 -1.62 -0.98
N GLY A 40 -15.62 -0.51 -1.14
CA GLY A 40 -15.65 0.65 -0.25
C GLY A 40 -14.86 0.49 1.06
N LEU A 41 -14.28 -0.69 1.29
CA LEU A 41 -13.34 -1.01 2.38
C LEU A 41 -11.89 -0.89 1.90
N TRP A 42 -10.93 -1.19 2.77
CA TRP A 42 -9.53 -1.35 2.37
C TRP A 42 -9.25 -2.82 2.12
N ARG A 43 -8.70 -3.14 0.94
CA ARG A 43 -8.28 -4.51 0.63
C ARG A 43 -6.78 -4.68 0.92
N VAL A 44 -6.44 -5.74 1.64
CA VAL A 44 -5.06 -6.21 1.84
C VAL A 44 -5.04 -7.72 1.59
N HIS A 45 -4.28 -8.15 0.59
CA HIS A 45 -4.35 -9.47 -0.03
C HIS A 45 -5.79 -9.79 -0.42
N ASP A 46 -6.32 -10.92 0.06
CA ASP A 46 -7.71 -11.32 -0.17
C ASP A 46 -8.65 -10.98 0.98
N GLY A 47 -8.21 -10.14 1.93
CA GLY A 47 -9.03 -9.66 3.04
C GLY A 47 -9.53 -8.24 2.82
N LEU A 48 -10.76 -7.97 3.25
CA LEU A 48 -11.33 -6.62 3.37
C LEU A 48 -11.37 -6.18 4.82
N TYR A 49 -11.00 -4.93 5.07
CA TYR A 49 -10.80 -4.36 6.39
C TYR A 49 -11.54 -3.03 6.53
N GLU A 50 -12.17 -2.81 7.69
CA GLU A 50 -12.83 -1.55 8.05
C GLU A 50 -11.92 -0.73 8.96
N LEU A 51 -11.22 0.24 8.38
CA LEU A 51 -10.23 1.04 9.10
C LEU A 51 -10.77 2.39 9.61
N SER A 52 -12.02 2.77 9.32
CA SER A 52 -12.53 4.13 9.61
C SER A 52 -12.40 4.56 11.07
N SER A 53 -12.52 3.63 12.03
CA SER A 53 -12.31 3.93 13.46
C SER A 53 -10.86 4.19 13.84
N TRP A 54 -9.90 3.82 12.98
CA TRP A 54 -8.47 3.87 13.25
C TRP A 54 -7.69 4.83 12.34
N VAL A 55 -8.26 5.29 11.23
CA VAL A 55 -7.61 6.16 10.23
C VAL A 55 -6.81 7.31 10.86
N HIS A 56 -7.39 8.05 11.81
CA HIS A 56 -6.75 9.19 12.47
C HIS A 56 -5.70 8.81 13.53
N SER A 57 -5.60 7.53 13.87
CA SER A 57 -4.58 6.97 14.79
C SER A 57 -3.43 6.28 14.06
N HIS A 58 -3.44 6.25 12.72
CA HIS A 58 -2.38 5.65 11.93
C HIS A 58 -1.06 6.42 12.10
N PRO A 59 0.04 5.78 12.57
CA PRO A 59 1.32 6.47 12.77
C PRO A 59 1.93 7.09 11.51
N GLY A 60 1.57 6.58 10.32
CA GLY A 60 1.98 7.15 9.03
C GLY A 60 1.12 8.32 8.54
N GLY A 61 0.17 8.80 9.36
CA GLY A 61 -0.81 9.83 8.99
C GLY A 61 -2.09 9.27 8.37
N SER A 62 -3.18 10.03 8.48
CA SER A 62 -4.51 9.60 8.00
C SER A 62 -4.69 9.72 6.49
N GLU A 63 -4.04 10.72 5.89
CA GLU A 63 -4.21 11.13 4.48
C GLU A 63 -4.17 9.94 3.51
N TRP A 64 -3.15 9.07 3.62
CA TRP A 64 -3.02 7.91 2.74
C TRP A 64 -4.19 6.95 2.85
N LEU A 65 -4.73 6.71 4.06
CA LEU A 65 -5.88 5.82 4.24
C LEU A 65 -7.17 6.47 3.75
N GLU A 66 -7.33 7.78 3.92
CA GLU A 66 -8.49 8.53 3.42
C GLU A 66 -8.54 8.51 1.89
N ILE A 67 -7.43 8.80 1.21
CA ILE A 67 -7.35 8.85 -0.26
C ILE A 67 -7.55 7.46 -0.89
N THR A 68 -7.06 6.40 -0.23
CA THR A 68 -7.10 5.02 -0.73
C THR A 68 -8.29 4.22 -0.23
N LYS A 69 -9.27 4.86 0.42
CA LYS A 69 -10.50 4.16 0.81
C LYS A 69 -11.19 3.57 -0.43
N GLY A 70 -11.55 2.30 -0.35
CA GLY A 70 -12.17 1.58 -1.45
C GLY A 70 -11.19 0.97 -2.47
N THR A 71 -9.88 0.95 -2.21
CA THR A 71 -8.89 0.35 -3.13
C THR A 71 -8.14 -0.84 -2.50
N ASP A 72 -7.43 -1.60 -3.33
CA ASP A 72 -6.44 -2.58 -2.90
C ASP A 72 -5.12 -1.87 -2.56
N ILE A 73 -4.78 -1.90 -1.27
CA ILE A 73 -3.59 -1.26 -0.71
C ILE A 73 -2.50 -2.29 -0.35
N THR A 74 -2.56 -3.52 -0.87
CA THR A 74 -1.64 -4.62 -0.53
C THR A 74 -0.17 -4.22 -0.70
N GLU A 75 0.21 -3.71 -1.86
CA GLU A 75 1.60 -3.35 -2.15
C GLU A 75 2.09 -2.23 -1.23
N ALA A 76 1.26 -1.21 -1.01
CA ALA A 76 1.56 -0.11 -0.10
C ALA A 76 1.70 -0.63 1.34
N PHE A 77 0.78 -1.47 1.79
CA PHE A 77 0.82 -2.08 3.12
C PHE A 77 2.09 -2.91 3.30
N GLU A 78 2.42 -3.77 2.35
CA GLU A 78 3.58 -4.65 2.43
C GLU A 78 4.90 -3.89 2.43
N ALA A 79 5.03 -2.84 1.61
CA ALA A 79 6.24 -2.03 1.48
C ALA A 79 6.53 -1.17 2.71
N HIS A 80 5.50 -0.56 3.32
CA HIS A 80 5.69 0.34 4.45
C HIS A 80 5.78 -0.41 5.79
N HIS A 81 5.08 -1.54 5.91
CA HIS A 81 5.01 -2.29 7.17
C HIS A 81 5.93 -3.50 7.17
N ILE A 82 7.23 -3.26 7.37
CA ILE A 82 8.25 -4.31 7.31
C ILE A 82 8.13 -5.33 8.45
N GLY A 83 7.77 -4.89 9.66
CA GLY A 83 7.64 -5.74 10.85
C GLY A 83 6.24 -6.37 11.02
N PRO A 84 6.10 -7.34 11.95
CA PRO A 84 4.86 -8.09 12.14
C PRO A 84 3.75 -7.33 12.87
N PHE A 85 4.07 -6.18 13.48
CA PHE A 85 3.12 -5.42 14.30
C PHE A 85 1.89 -4.99 13.51
N ALA A 86 2.07 -4.42 12.32
CA ALA A 86 0.97 -3.92 11.51
C ALA A 86 0.02 -5.05 11.07
N SER A 87 0.56 -6.20 10.67
CA SER A 87 -0.25 -7.37 10.29
C SER A 87 -1.08 -7.91 11.47
N LYS A 88 -0.52 -7.89 12.69
CA LYS A 88 -1.25 -8.27 13.90
C LYS A 88 -2.36 -7.27 14.24
N LEU A 89 -2.08 -5.97 14.12
CA LEU A 89 -3.06 -4.92 14.36
C LEU A 89 -4.19 -4.94 13.32
N LEU A 90 -3.85 -5.14 12.05
CA LEU A 90 -4.77 -5.18 10.92
C LEU A 90 -5.85 -6.25 11.10
N ALA A 91 -5.50 -7.39 11.71
CA ALA A 91 -6.44 -8.49 11.96
C ALA A 91 -7.67 -8.07 12.80
N ASN A 92 -7.56 -7.04 13.64
CA ASN A 92 -8.68 -6.54 14.46
C ASN A 92 -9.74 -5.82 13.62
N PHE A 93 -9.42 -5.40 12.39
CA PHE A 93 -10.31 -4.67 11.50
C PHE A 93 -10.87 -5.55 10.37
N TYR A 94 -10.56 -6.85 10.39
CA TYR A 94 -10.99 -7.78 9.35
C TYR A 94 -12.51 -7.92 9.32
N VAL A 95 -13.08 -7.81 8.12
CA VAL A 95 -14.53 -7.96 7.91
C VAL A 95 -14.83 -9.31 7.26
N ARG A 96 -14.24 -9.58 6.10
CA ARG A 96 -14.53 -10.76 5.25
C ARG A 96 -13.52 -10.89 4.10
N PRO A 97 -13.50 -12.02 3.36
CA PRO A 97 -12.68 -12.10 2.15
C PRO A 97 -13.25 -11.26 1.00
N ALA A 98 -12.38 -10.85 0.09
CA ALA A 98 -12.75 -10.24 -1.19
C ALA A 98 -13.43 -11.28 -2.09
N LYS A 99 -14.40 -10.83 -2.89
CA LYS A 99 -15.16 -11.71 -3.79
C LYS A 99 -14.43 -12.02 -5.11
N THR A 100 -13.56 -11.11 -5.54
CA THR A 100 -12.86 -11.18 -6.81
C THR A 100 -11.36 -11.42 -6.58
N PRO A 101 -10.68 -12.16 -7.48
CA PRO A 101 -9.23 -12.27 -7.41
C PRO A 101 -8.56 -10.91 -7.63
N ARG A 102 -7.35 -10.75 -7.10
CA ARG A 102 -6.54 -9.54 -7.30
C ARG A 102 -6.09 -9.42 -8.75
N ASN A 103 -6.02 -8.19 -9.26
CA ASN A 103 -5.36 -7.87 -10.53
C ASN A 103 -3.95 -7.34 -10.27
N SER A 104 -3.07 -8.17 -9.71
CA SER A 104 -1.69 -7.79 -9.40
C SER A 104 -0.72 -8.89 -9.82
N VAL A 105 0.44 -8.47 -10.35
CA VAL A 105 1.56 -9.36 -10.70
C VAL A 105 2.37 -9.78 -9.48
N PHE A 106 2.17 -9.12 -8.34
CA PHE A 106 2.89 -9.42 -7.11
C PHE A 106 2.13 -10.45 -6.27
N THR A 107 2.73 -11.64 -6.14
CA THR A 107 2.08 -12.78 -5.48
C THR A 107 2.28 -12.81 -3.97
N PHE A 108 3.34 -12.19 -3.45
CA PHE A 108 3.71 -12.19 -2.03
C PHE A 108 3.77 -13.59 -1.39
N HIS A 109 4.11 -14.63 -2.17
CA HIS A 109 4.23 -16.00 -1.67
C HIS A 109 5.15 -16.08 -0.44
N PRO A 110 4.81 -16.90 0.59
CA PRO A 110 5.58 -17.01 1.83
C PRO A 110 7.07 -17.31 1.61
N ASP A 111 7.38 -18.16 0.64
CA ASP A 111 8.72 -18.58 0.20
C ASP A 111 9.22 -17.83 -1.05
N GLY A 112 8.44 -16.87 -1.53
CA GLY A 112 8.77 -16.06 -2.70
C GLY A 112 9.84 -15.00 -2.42
N PHE A 113 10.27 -14.34 -3.50
CA PHE A 113 11.31 -13.31 -3.48
C PHE A 113 11.00 -12.20 -2.46
N TYR A 114 9.82 -11.60 -2.53
CA TYR A 114 9.50 -10.42 -1.72
C TYR A 114 9.45 -10.73 -0.22
N ARG A 115 8.79 -11.83 0.18
CA ARG A 115 8.71 -12.23 1.59
C ARG A 115 10.08 -12.59 2.15
N THR A 116 10.92 -13.26 1.35
CA THR A 116 12.31 -13.55 1.69
C THR A 116 13.12 -12.26 1.91
N LEU A 117 13.02 -11.31 0.97
CA LEU A 117 13.68 -10.00 1.07
C LEU A 117 13.21 -9.25 2.32
N LYS A 118 11.89 -9.12 2.51
CA LYS A 118 11.27 -8.45 3.66
C LYS A 118 11.74 -9.01 4.99
N SER A 119 11.83 -10.34 5.13
CA SER A 119 12.34 -11.01 6.33
C SER A 119 13.82 -10.70 6.61
N ARG A 120 14.66 -10.72 5.56
CA ARG A 120 16.09 -10.36 5.67
C ARG A 120 16.27 -8.89 6.08
N VAL A 121 15.51 -7.99 5.46
CA VAL A 121 15.52 -6.55 5.80
C VAL A 121 15.06 -6.35 7.25
N TYR A 122 13.92 -6.92 7.64
CA TYR A 122 13.42 -6.83 9.02
C TYR A 122 14.47 -7.28 10.05
N SER A 123 15.18 -8.37 9.76
CA SER A 123 16.26 -8.87 10.62
C SER A 123 17.42 -7.89 10.77
N LYS A 124 17.78 -7.17 9.70
CA LYS A 124 18.82 -6.13 9.75
C LYS A 124 18.35 -4.85 10.45
N LEU A 125 17.06 -4.51 10.34
CA LEU A 125 16.50 -3.31 10.98
C LEU A 125 16.45 -3.41 12.52
N LYS A 126 16.39 -4.62 13.11
CA LYS A 126 16.34 -4.80 14.58
C LYS A 126 17.48 -4.11 15.35
N GLY A 127 18.64 -3.94 14.73
CA GLY A 127 19.80 -3.29 15.34
C GLY A 127 19.90 -1.79 15.07
N ILE A 128 18.98 -1.21 14.29
CA ILE A 128 19.03 0.19 13.88
C ILE A 128 18.06 0.99 14.75
N LYS A 129 18.56 2.08 15.37
CA LYS A 129 17.69 2.99 16.12
C LYS A 129 16.70 3.68 15.16
N PRO A 130 15.40 3.66 15.44
CA PRO A 130 14.43 4.38 14.62
C PRO A 130 14.61 5.90 14.76
N GLY A 131 14.29 6.63 13.69
CA GLY A 131 14.27 8.10 13.67
C GLY A 131 15.48 8.75 12.98
N PRO A 132 15.41 10.07 12.76
CA PRO A 132 16.49 10.83 12.15
C PRO A 132 17.74 10.81 13.04
N SER A 133 18.92 10.85 12.40
CA SER A 133 20.18 10.97 13.13
C SER A 133 20.21 12.25 13.98
N GLU A 134 21.00 12.25 15.07
CA GLU A 134 21.21 13.45 15.89
C GLU A 134 21.73 14.63 15.06
N HIS A 135 22.53 14.35 14.03
CA HIS A 135 23.00 15.36 13.08
C HIS A 135 21.83 15.98 12.29
N SER A 136 20.90 15.17 11.78
CA SER A 136 19.72 15.65 11.07
C SER A 136 18.80 16.49 11.96
N LYS A 137 18.64 16.11 13.24
CA LYS A 137 17.87 16.91 14.21
C LYS A 137 18.48 18.29 14.43
N ARG A 138 19.80 18.35 14.66
CA ARG A 138 20.52 19.63 14.84
C ARG A 138 20.45 20.53 13.61
N LEU A 139 20.51 19.96 12.40
CA LEU A 139 20.36 20.73 11.16
C LEU A 139 18.96 21.37 11.06
N LEU A 140 17.91 20.60 11.37
CA LEU A 140 16.53 21.10 11.41
C LEU A 140 16.34 22.20 12.47
N GLU A 141 16.87 22.02 13.67
CA GLU A 141 16.84 23.03 14.73
C GLU A 141 17.56 24.32 14.32
N ALA A 142 18.71 24.21 13.66
CA ALA A 142 19.46 25.36 13.14
C ALA A 142 18.71 26.10 12.03
N LEU A 143 18.05 25.37 11.12
CA LEU A 143 17.21 25.96 10.07
C LEU A 143 15.97 26.66 10.65
N ALA A 144 15.33 26.07 11.66
CA ALA A 144 14.17 26.64 12.33
C ALA A 144 14.51 27.85 13.23
N SER A 145 15.74 27.91 13.76
CA SER A 145 16.21 29.03 14.60
C SER A 145 16.86 30.16 13.79
N GLY A 146 17.04 29.96 12.48
CA GLY A 146 17.66 30.90 11.55
C GLY A 146 16.67 31.80 10.79
N THR A 147 15.38 31.72 11.12
CA THR A 147 14.29 32.60 10.62
C THR A 147 13.76 33.46 11.75
#